data_AF-A0A351L4R9-F1
#
_entry.id   AF-A0A351L4R9-F1
#
_cell.length_a   1.000
_cell.length_b   1.000
_cell.length_c   1.000
_cell.angle_alpha   90.00
_cell.angle_beta   90.00
_cell.angle_gamma   90.00
#
_symmetry.space_group_name_H-M   'P 1'
#
loop_
_entity.id
_entity.type
_entity.pdbx_description
1 polymer ?
#
loop_
_entity_poly.entity_id
_entity_poly.type
_entity_poly.pdbx_seq_one_letter_code
_entity_poly.pdbx_strand_id
1 'polypeptide(L)'
;MPLLESENKYPDCLSMKLEAIPVNDKHGLDLYLTLEFNEQWESLLGGRVKFRLKGGELKLKLEGGEFSLASTEFSEVFFQVKTNDLNQNLVGVFEVKPLKGLLNQVKLGTLKVTEKPCRFAAKFEVSPLDVSVTDAEGLWRHDISPNQHAVIETKLAILLSSARLQPYLSQSQLCYECSPSFSAVENSSNLEQLQELIQHISEAKTNDFLELAKIAALDLSRDFAGGNLLGANLSKIDLSGANLCRTNLRGADLTDADLSEANLSGAN
;
A
#
# COMPACT_ATOMS: atom_id res chain seq x y z
N MET A 1 -9.94 2.57 14.41
CA MET A 1 -10.29 2.04 13.07
C MET A 1 -9.16 1.14 12.60
N PRO A 2 -9.36 0.22 11.64
CA PRO A 2 -8.24 -0.38 10.94
C PRO A 2 -7.38 0.71 10.30
N LEU A 3 -6.05 0.60 10.43
CA LEU A 3 -5.13 1.37 9.60
C LEU A 3 -5.05 0.69 8.24
N LEU A 4 -5.17 1.44 7.15
CA LEU A 4 -4.92 0.95 5.80
C LEU A 4 -3.68 1.65 5.24
N GLU A 5 -2.61 0.88 5.05
CA GLU A 5 -1.43 1.31 4.32
C GLU A 5 -1.53 0.85 2.86
N SER A 6 -1.12 1.68 1.91
CA SER A 6 -1.04 1.31 0.49
C SER A 6 0.26 1.80 -0.14
N GLU A 7 0.98 0.90 -0.80
CA GLU A 7 2.19 1.20 -1.57
C GLU A 7 1.93 0.87 -3.04
N ASN A 8 2.33 1.76 -3.93
CA ASN A 8 2.24 1.54 -5.36
C ASN A 8 3.56 1.96 -6.02
N LYS A 9 4.24 1.00 -6.65
CA LYS A 9 5.55 1.22 -7.27
C LYS A 9 5.44 1.76 -8.70
N TYR A 10 4.29 1.59 -9.33
CA TYR A 10 4.05 1.92 -10.74
C TYR A 10 2.65 2.53 -10.96
N PRO A 11 2.36 3.68 -10.30
CA PRO A 11 1.04 4.31 -10.33
C PRO A 11 0.54 4.67 -11.73
N ASP A 12 1.46 4.92 -12.67
CA ASP A 12 1.16 5.28 -14.06
C ASP A 12 0.57 4.12 -14.89
N CYS A 13 0.63 2.86 -14.43
CA CYS A 13 0.05 1.72 -15.14
C CYS A 13 -0.96 0.88 -14.34
N LEU A 14 -0.91 0.95 -13.01
CA LEU A 14 -1.95 0.38 -12.14
C LEU A 14 -2.21 1.34 -10.99
N SER A 15 -3.45 1.79 -10.80
CA SER A 15 -3.93 2.26 -9.50
C SER A 15 -4.65 1.12 -8.79
N MET A 16 -4.32 0.89 -7.52
CA MET A 16 -4.97 -0.11 -6.67
C MET A 16 -5.41 0.56 -5.37
N LYS A 17 -6.71 0.45 -5.07
CA LYS A 17 -7.30 0.93 -3.82
C LYS A 17 -8.08 -0.21 -3.17
N LEU A 18 -7.67 -0.59 -1.97
CA LEU A 18 -8.47 -1.43 -1.07
C LEU A 18 -9.34 -0.50 -0.20
N GLU A 19 -10.59 -0.89 0.07
CA GLU A 19 -11.49 -0.17 0.98
C GLU A 19 -12.11 -1.17 1.95
N ALA A 20 -12.27 -0.78 3.22
CA ALA A 20 -12.79 -1.64 4.27
C ALA A 20 -14.00 -0.99 4.94
N ILE A 21 -15.19 -1.54 4.70
CA ILE A 21 -16.46 -0.99 5.15
C ILE A 21 -16.99 -1.84 6.32
N PRO A 22 -17.25 -1.27 7.50
CA PRO A 22 -17.82 -2.02 8.62
C PRO A 22 -19.18 -2.64 8.28
N VAL A 23 -19.35 -3.91 8.61
CA VAL A 23 -20.65 -4.60 8.58
C VAL A 23 -21.42 -4.27 9.86
N ASN A 24 -22.74 -4.11 9.76
CA ASN A 24 -23.61 -3.67 10.87
C ASN A 24 -23.45 -4.47 12.18
N ASP A 25 -22.99 -5.72 12.10
CA ASP A 25 -22.86 -6.65 13.23
C ASP A 25 -21.55 -6.48 14.03
N LYS A 26 -20.89 -5.31 13.93
CA LYS A 26 -19.72 -4.84 14.73
C LYS A 26 -18.42 -5.64 14.66
N HIS A 27 -18.40 -6.84 14.09
CA HIS A 27 -17.23 -7.73 14.06
C HIS A 27 -16.72 -8.08 12.64
N GLY A 28 -17.35 -7.53 11.60
CA GLY A 28 -17.00 -7.76 10.20
C GLY A 28 -16.60 -6.49 9.44
N LEU A 29 -15.71 -6.65 8.47
CA LEU A 29 -15.31 -5.64 7.48
C LEU A 29 -15.53 -6.23 6.08
N ASP A 30 -16.42 -5.62 5.28
CA ASP A 30 -16.49 -5.90 3.86
C ASP A 30 -15.30 -5.23 3.15
N LEU A 31 -14.53 -6.02 2.41
CA LEU A 31 -13.37 -5.54 1.66
C LEU A 31 -13.75 -5.35 0.20
N TYR A 32 -13.56 -4.13 -0.29
CA TYR A 32 -13.80 -3.72 -1.68
C TYR A 32 -12.47 -3.36 -2.34
N LEU A 33 -12.33 -3.68 -3.63
CA LEU A 33 -11.14 -3.43 -4.42
C LEU A 33 -11.49 -2.61 -5.67
N THR A 34 -10.77 -1.52 -5.87
CA THR A 34 -10.77 -0.77 -7.11
C THR A 34 -9.41 -0.92 -7.78
N LEU A 35 -9.39 -1.36 -9.04
CA LEU A 35 -8.19 -1.45 -9.89
C LEU A 35 -8.39 -0.63 -11.17
N GLU A 36 -7.50 0.31 -11.43
CA GLU A 36 -7.49 1.11 -12.67
C GLU A 36 -6.24 0.80 -13.48
N PHE A 37 -6.42 0.27 -14.69
CA PHE A 37 -5.32 -0.13 -15.57
C PHE A 37 -5.09 0.90 -16.66
N ASN A 38 -3.87 1.44 -16.71
CA ASN A 38 -3.48 2.50 -17.63
C ASN A 38 -2.40 2.05 -18.63
N GLU A 39 -2.39 2.70 -19.79
CA GLU A 39 -1.31 2.58 -20.78
C GLU A 39 -0.23 3.63 -20.52
N GLN A 40 1.03 3.20 -20.44
CA GLN A 40 2.16 4.09 -20.23
C GLN A 40 3.23 3.93 -21.30
N TRP A 41 4.02 4.99 -21.51
CA TRP A 41 5.23 4.97 -22.33
C TRP A 41 6.45 4.70 -21.46
N GLU A 42 7.29 3.76 -21.88
CA GLU A 42 8.60 3.48 -21.26
C GLU A 42 9.71 3.69 -22.29
N SER A 43 10.69 4.51 -21.93
CA SER A 43 11.88 4.78 -22.74
C SER A 43 12.85 3.60 -22.67
N LEU A 44 13.20 3.03 -23.84
CA LEU A 44 14.10 1.89 -23.96
C LEU A 44 15.11 2.18 -25.08
N LEU A 45 16.40 2.11 -24.77
CA LEU A 45 17.48 2.41 -25.73
C LEU A 45 17.28 3.79 -26.40
N GLY A 46 17.36 3.88 -27.73
CA GLY A 46 17.12 5.10 -28.51
C GLY A 46 15.66 5.32 -28.91
N GLY A 47 14.70 4.66 -28.25
CA GLY A 47 13.27 4.74 -28.56
C GLY A 47 12.39 4.56 -27.32
N ARG A 48 11.11 4.25 -27.53
CA ARG A 48 10.14 4.00 -26.46
C ARG A 48 9.07 3.00 -26.88
N VAL A 49 8.60 2.19 -25.93
CA VAL A 49 7.40 1.35 -26.08
C VAL A 49 6.24 1.96 -25.34
N LYS A 50 5.03 1.81 -25.87
CA LYS A 50 3.81 1.93 -25.09
C LYS A 50 3.34 0.55 -24.71
N PHE A 51 2.97 0.36 -23.45
CA PHE A 51 2.45 -0.93 -22.99
C PHE A 51 1.29 -0.77 -22.02
N ARG A 52 0.52 -1.85 -21.91
CA ARG A 52 -0.55 -2.02 -20.92
C ARG A 52 -0.38 -3.33 -20.17
N LEU A 53 -1.01 -3.38 -19.00
CA LEU A 53 -1.38 -4.64 -18.39
C LEU A 53 -2.67 -5.16 -19.04
N LYS A 54 -2.72 -6.47 -19.26
CA LYS A 54 -3.94 -7.20 -19.62
C LYS A 54 -4.38 -8.20 -18.54
N GLY A 55 -3.61 -8.34 -17.45
CA GLY A 55 -3.95 -9.17 -16.29
C GLY A 55 -2.97 -9.07 -15.12
N GLY A 56 -3.01 -10.05 -14.22
CA GLY A 56 -2.11 -10.19 -13.06
C GLY A 56 -2.67 -11.14 -11.99
N GLU A 57 -1.97 -11.29 -10.87
CA GLU A 57 -2.39 -12.07 -9.70
C GLU A 57 -2.55 -11.17 -8.48
N LEU A 58 -3.63 -11.34 -7.70
CA LEU A 58 -3.81 -10.66 -6.43
C LEU A 58 -3.68 -11.65 -5.27
N LYS A 59 -2.52 -11.63 -4.63
CA LYS A 59 -2.24 -12.49 -3.49
C LYS A 59 -2.81 -11.84 -2.23
N LEU A 60 -3.76 -12.52 -1.61
CA LEU A 60 -4.35 -12.12 -0.33
C LEU A 60 -3.69 -12.93 0.79
N LYS A 61 -3.30 -12.25 1.86
CA LYS A 61 -2.78 -12.86 3.08
C LYS A 61 -3.59 -12.38 4.26
N LEU A 62 -3.97 -13.29 5.14
CA LEU A 62 -4.66 -12.98 6.39
C LEU A 62 -3.92 -13.61 7.56
N GLU A 63 -3.78 -12.84 8.64
CA GLU A 63 -3.31 -13.25 9.96
C GLU A 63 -4.33 -12.74 10.99
N GLY A 64 -4.72 -13.56 11.97
CA GLY A 64 -5.61 -13.15 13.07
C GLY A 64 -7.10 -12.95 12.70
N GLY A 65 -7.60 -13.56 11.62
CA GLY A 65 -8.99 -13.42 11.20
C GLY A 65 -9.50 -14.56 10.33
N GLU A 66 -10.79 -14.51 10.00
CA GLU A 66 -11.44 -15.36 9.00
C GLU A 66 -11.86 -14.51 7.78
N PHE A 67 -11.61 -14.99 6.56
CA PHE A 67 -12.10 -14.33 5.34
C PHE A 67 -13.17 -15.16 4.65
N SER A 68 -14.39 -14.63 4.57
CA SER A 68 -15.49 -15.21 3.80
C SER A 68 -15.52 -14.59 2.41
N LEU A 69 -15.13 -15.35 1.39
CA LEU A 69 -15.07 -14.88 0.01
C LEU A 69 -16.46 -14.49 -0.52
N ALA A 70 -16.55 -13.42 -1.32
CA ALA A 70 -17.78 -13.11 -2.04
C ALA A 70 -18.00 -14.12 -3.18
N SER A 71 -19.13 -14.82 -3.17
CA SER A 71 -19.53 -15.74 -4.25
C SER A 71 -20.15 -14.98 -5.41
N THR A 72 -19.32 -14.20 -6.13
CA THR A 72 -19.74 -13.47 -7.33
C THR A 72 -18.86 -13.83 -8.51
N GLU A 73 -19.46 -14.52 -9.48
CA GLU A 73 -18.93 -14.61 -10.83
C GLU A 73 -18.97 -13.20 -11.44
N PHE A 74 -17.83 -12.52 -11.52
CA PHE A 74 -17.73 -11.27 -12.26
C PHE A 74 -17.76 -11.61 -13.75
N SER A 75 -18.72 -11.03 -14.48
CA SER A 75 -18.98 -11.36 -15.90
C SER A 75 -17.78 -11.14 -16.83
N GLU A 76 -16.76 -10.42 -16.39
CA GLU A 76 -15.55 -10.09 -17.16
C GLU A 76 -14.23 -10.44 -16.45
N VAL A 77 -14.25 -10.92 -15.20
CA VAL A 77 -13.05 -11.26 -14.40
C VAL A 77 -13.18 -12.65 -13.80
N PHE A 78 -12.35 -13.59 -14.24
CA PHE A 78 -12.27 -14.91 -13.62
C PHE A 78 -11.44 -14.83 -12.34
N PHE A 79 -12.12 -14.69 -11.22
CA PHE A 79 -11.54 -14.74 -9.88
C PHE A 79 -11.48 -16.20 -9.40
N GLN A 80 -10.34 -16.87 -9.65
CA GLN A 80 -10.08 -18.20 -9.09
C GLN A 80 -9.31 -18.08 -7.79
N VAL A 81 -9.98 -18.30 -6.66
CA VAL A 81 -9.31 -18.39 -5.36
C VAL A 81 -8.82 -19.80 -5.12
N LYS A 82 -7.51 -19.90 -4.92
CA LYS A 82 -6.82 -21.10 -4.47
C LYS A 82 -6.41 -20.88 -3.02
N THR A 83 -7.07 -21.59 -2.10
CA THR A 83 -6.60 -21.70 -0.72
C THR A 83 -5.32 -22.54 -0.73
N ASN A 84 -4.37 -22.21 0.15
CA ASN A 84 -3.26 -23.12 0.45
C ASN A 84 -3.36 -23.49 1.94
N ASP A 85 -4.00 -24.61 2.19
CA ASP A 85 -4.62 -24.99 3.48
C ASP A 85 -3.64 -25.20 4.64
N LEU A 86 -2.33 -25.03 4.41
CA LEU A 86 -1.29 -25.12 5.43
C LEU A 86 -0.98 -23.77 6.12
N ASN A 87 -1.28 -22.62 5.48
CA ASN A 87 -0.77 -21.30 5.92
C ASN A 87 -1.81 -20.16 5.92
N GLN A 88 -3.11 -20.43 5.73
CA GLN A 88 -4.19 -19.40 5.60
C GLN A 88 -3.99 -18.34 4.49
N ASN A 89 -2.98 -18.48 3.62
CA ASN A 89 -2.80 -17.63 2.45
C ASN A 89 -3.88 -17.92 1.39
N LEU A 90 -4.54 -16.87 0.90
CA LEU A 90 -5.58 -16.93 -0.13
C LEU A 90 -5.06 -16.35 -1.44
N VAL A 91 -4.67 -17.20 -2.38
CA VAL A 91 -4.20 -16.72 -3.69
C VAL A 91 -5.40 -16.51 -4.60
N GLY A 92 -5.78 -15.25 -4.81
CA GLY A 92 -6.72 -14.85 -5.86
C GLY A 92 -6.00 -14.72 -7.19
N VAL A 93 -6.18 -15.68 -8.08
CA VAL A 93 -5.73 -15.53 -9.47
C VAL A 93 -6.77 -14.69 -10.20
N PHE A 94 -6.35 -13.57 -10.77
CA PHE A 94 -7.20 -12.70 -11.59
C PHE A 94 -6.91 -13.01 -13.05
N GLU A 95 -7.60 -13.99 -13.64
CA GLU A 95 -7.51 -14.20 -15.08
C GLU A 95 -8.39 -13.16 -15.78
N VAL A 96 -7.77 -12.01 -16.01
CA VAL A 96 -8.34 -10.85 -16.67
C VAL A 96 -8.37 -11.09 -18.17
N LYS A 97 -9.57 -11.14 -18.75
CA LYS A 97 -9.75 -10.91 -20.19
C LYS A 97 -9.61 -9.41 -20.46
N PRO A 98 -9.07 -8.99 -21.62
CA PRO A 98 -8.37 -7.71 -21.77
C PRO A 98 -9.18 -6.52 -21.25
N LEU A 99 -8.88 -6.08 -20.02
CA LEU A 99 -9.63 -5.04 -19.34
C LEU A 99 -9.47 -3.72 -20.10
N LYS A 100 -10.56 -3.30 -20.75
CA LYS A 100 -10.77 -1.90 -21.08
C LYS A 100 -11.28 -1.18 -19.83
N GLY A 101 -10.35 -0.83 -18.95
CA GLY A 101 -10.57 0.12 -17.88
C GLY A 101 -10.94 -0.47 -16.52
N LEU A 102 -11.51 0.42 -15.72
CA LEU A 102 -11.69 0.35 -14.27
C LEU A 102 -12.49 -0.86 -13.78
N LEU A 103 -11.90 -1.65 -12.87
CA LEU A 103 -12.66 -2.44 -11.91
C LEU A 103 -13.02 -1.53 -10.74
N ASN A 104 -14.29 -1.17 -10.59
CA ASN A 104 -14.75 -0.23 -9.58
C ASN A 104 -15.42 -0.95 -8.40
N GLN A 105 -14.89 -0.78 -7.18
CA GLN A 105 -15.46 -1.28 -5.93
C GLN A 105 -15.97 -2.74 -5.98
N VAL A 106 -15.10 -3.63 -6.44
CA VAL A 106 -15.33 -5.07 -6.46
C VAL A 106 -15.28 -5.63 -5.04
N LYS A 107 -16.39 -6.14 -4.50
CA LYS A 107 -16.39 -6.81 -3.19
C LYS A 107 -15.59 -8.11 -3.27
N LEU A 108 -14.46 -8.17 -2.55
CA LEU A 108 -13.62 -9.37 -2.44
C LEU A 108 -14.23 -10.41 -1.47
N GLY A 109 -14.86 -9.92 -0.40
CA GLY A 109 -15.39 -10.74 0.68
C GLY A 109 -15.57 -9.97 1.98
N THR A 110 -15.88 -10.70 3.04
CA THR A 110 -16.06 -10.19 4.40
C THR A 110 -15.00 -10.77 5.31
N LEU A 111 -14.15 -9.89 5.85
CA LEU A 111 -13.17 -10.19 6.89
C LEU A 111 -13.85 -10.15 8.27
N LYS A 112 -13.75 -11.21 9.04
CA LYS A 112 -14.09 -11.24 10.47
C LYS A 112 -12.81 -11.23 11.28
N VAL A 113 -12.69 -10.30 12.21
CA VAL A 113 -11.54 -10.23 13.13
C VAL A 113 -11.78 -11.22 14.26
N THR A 114 -11.02 -12.30 14.31
CA THR A 114 -11.11 -13.32 15.38
C THR A 114 -10.10 -13.06 16.49
N GLU A 115 -8.90 -12.60 16.14
CA GLU A 115 -7.80 -12.31 17.05
C GLU A 115 -7.19 -10.93 16.76
N LYS A 116 -6.32 -10.45 17.66
CA LYS A 116 -5.61 -9.18 17.48
C LYS A 116 -4.12 -9.37 17.79
N PRO A 117 -3.21 -8.82 16.97
CA PRO A 117 -3.46 -8.01 15.77
C PRO A 117 -3.99 -8.84 14.60
N CYS A 118 -5.00 -8.34 13.90
CA CYS A 118 -5.45 -8.91 12.63
C CYS A 118 -4.83 -8.12 11.48
N ARG A 119 -4.21 -8.82 10.51
CA ARG A 119 -3.54 -8.22 9.35
C ARG A 119 -4.06 -8.85 8.07
N PHE A 120 -4.61 -8.03 7.19
CA PHE A 120 -5.03 -8.45 5.85
C PHE A 120 -4.18 -7.70 4.82
N ALA A 121 -3.37 -8.39 4.04
CA ALA A 121 -2.59 -7.82 2.95
C ALA A 121 -3.12 -8.29 1.60
N ALA A 122 -3.27 -7.37 0.66
CA ALA A 122 -3.60 -7.62 -0.74
C ALA A 122 -2.46 -7.11 -1.62
N LYS A 123 -1.90 -7.97 -2.47
CA LYS A 123 -0.68 -7.69 -3.23
C LYS A 123 -0.85 -8.07 -4.69
N PHE A 124 -0.75 -7.10 -5.60
CA PHE A 124 -0.93 -7.30 -7.04
C PHE A 124 0.43 -7.50 -7.75
N GLU A 125 0.57 -8.63 -8.43
CA GLU A 125 1.78 -9.08 -9.12
C GLU A 125 1.49 -9.36 -10.60
N VAL A 126 2.49 -9.25 -11.47
CA VAL A 126 2.35 -9.51 -12.92
C VAL A 126 3.50 -10.32 -13.49
N SER A 127 3.16 -11.28 -14.34
CA SER A 127 4.09 -12.06 -15.14
C SER A 127 4.36 -11.39 -16.50
N PRO A 128 5.34 -11.88 -17.29
CA PRO A 128 5.50 -11.47 -18.68
C PRO A 128 4.26 -11.76 -19.55
N LEU A 129 3.43 -12.75 -19.15
CA LEU A 129 2.19 -13.06 -19.88
C LEU A 129 1.10 -12.02 -19.67
N ASP A 130 1.22 -11.15 -18.66
CA ASP A 130 0.24 -10.11 -18.31
C ASP A 130 0.54 -8.75 -18.96
N VAL A 131 1.68 -8.61 -19.62
CA VAL A 131 2.09 -7.39 -20.32
C VAL A 131 1.75 -7.49 -21.80
N SER A 132 1.26 -6.39 -22.38
CA SER A 132 1.13 -6.24 -23.83
C SER A 132 1.76 -4.93 -24.26
N VAL A 133 2.68 -4.99 -25.22
CA VAL A 133 3.06 -3.81 -26.01
C VAL A 133 1.84 -3.41 -26.83
N THR A 134 1.61 -2.11 -27.00
CA THR A 134 0.49 -1.56 -27.78
C THR A 134 0.95 -0.58 -28.85
N ASP A 135 2.13 0.02 -28.68
CA ASP A 135 2.74 0.95 -29.63
C ASP A 135 4.26 0.97 -29.42
N ALA A 136 5.02 1.47 -30.40
CA ALA A 136 6.47 1.62 -30.30
C ALA A 136 7.03 2.66 -31.28
N GLU A 137 7.95 3.49 -30.78
CA GLU A 137 8.63 4.53 -31.55
C GLU A 137 10.14 4.35 -31.48
N GLY A 138 10.83 4.44 -32.63
CA GLY A 138 12.29 4.45 -32.72
C GLY A 138 13.01 3.13 -32.41
N LEU A 139 12.29 2.06 -32.06
CA LEU A 139 12.87 0.78 -31.60
C LEU A 139 13.16 -0.23 -32.72
N TRP A 140 12.37 -0.22 -33.79
CA TRP A 140 12.56 -1.08 -34.96
C TRP A 140 12.15 -0.36 -36.24
N ARG A 141 12.59 -0.92 -37.37
CA ARG A 141 12.23 -0.43 -38.70
C ARG A 141 10.82 -0.93 -39.08
N HIS A 142 10.18 -0.20 -40.00
CA HIS A 142 8.81 -0.50 -40.46
C HIS A 142 8.71 -1.75 -41.38
N ASP A 143 9.82 -2.44 -41.67
CA ASP A 143 9.93 -3.59 -42.59
C ASP A 143 10.03 -4.95 -41.89
N ILE A 144 9.83 -5.03 -40.56
CA ILE A 144 9.88 -6.29 -39.82
C ILE A 144 8.65 -7.18 -40.10
N SER A 145 8.88 -8.49 -40.19
CA SER A 145 7.81 -9.48 -40.37
C SER A 145 6.98 -9.71 -39.10
N PRO A 146 5.73 -10.21 -39.21
CA PRO A 146 4.89 -10.51 -38.04
C PRO A 146 5.54 -11.47 -37.03
N ASN A 147 6.34 -12.44 -37.50
CA ASN A 147 7.06 -13.37 -36.63
C ASN A 147 8.18 -12.66 -35.85
N GLN A 148 8.87 -11.69 -36.46
CA GLN A 148 9.86 -10.87 -35.76
C GLN A 148 9.18 -9.96 -34.73
N HIS A 149 8.03 -9.36 -35.07
CA HIS A 149 7.23 -8.54 -34.16
C HIS A 149 6.86 -9.32 -32.89
N ALA A 150 6.25 -10.51 -33.04
CA ALA A 150 5.82 -11.34 -31.91
C ALA A 150 6.99 -11.76 -30.99
N VAL A 151 8.17 -12.06 -31.55
CA VAL A 151 9.38 -12.39 -30.76
C VAL A 151 9.92 -11.17 -30.03
N ILE A 152 9.92 -9.99 -30.67
CA ILE A 152 10.35 -8.72 -30.07
C ILE A 152 9.40 -8.33 -28.92
N GLU A 153 8.09 -8.35 -29.13
CA GLU A 153 7.07 -8.07 -28.11
C GLU A 153 7.21 -9.02 -26.91
N THR A 154 7.36 -10.32 -27.16
CA THR A 154 7.58 -11.31 -26.10
C THR A 154 8.82 -11.00 -25.28
N LYS A 155 9.93 -10.60 -25.94
CA LYS A 155 11.16 -10.23 -25.25
C LYS A 155 11.02 -8.94 -24.44
N LEU A 156 10.28 -7.96 -24.95
CA LEU A 156 9.99 -6.70 -24.27
C LEU A 156 9.09 -6.91 -23.05
N ALA A 157 8.04 -7.73 -23.15
CA ALA A 157 7.19 -8.11 -22.03
C ALA A 157 7.98 -8.78 -20.90
N ILE A 158 8.93 -9.66 -21.23
CA ILE A 158 9.86 -10.27 -20.25
C ILE A 158 10.77 -9.21 -19.61
N LEU A 159 11.34 -8.29 -20.40
CA LEU A 159 12.22 -7.23 -19.89
C LEU A 159 11.47 -6.28 -18.95
N LEU A 160 10.28 -5.80 -19.35
CA LEU A 160 9.44 -4.92 -18.55
C LEU A 160 9.03 -5.60 -17.23
N SER A 161 8.53 -6.84 -17.31
CA SER A 161 8.13 -7.59 -16.11
C SER A 161 9.30 -7.82 -15.15
N SER A 162 10.45 -8.29 -15.64
CA SER A 162 11.60 -8.65 -14.79
C SER A 162 12.43 -7.47 -14.27
N ALA A 163 12.54 -6.37 -15.03
CA ALA A 163 13.36 -5.21 -14.64
C ALA A 163 12.57 -4.08 -13.97
N ARG A 164 11.23 -4.08 -14.10
CA ARG A 164 10.35 -3.07 -13.49
C ARG A 164 9.27 -3.71 -12.62
N LEU A 165 8.33 -4.44 -13.22
CA LEU A 165 7.03 -4.73 -12.59
C LEU A 165 7.04 -5.81 -11.48
N GLN A 166 8.23 -6.28 -11.10
CA GLN A 166 8.50 -7.29 -10.07
C GLN A 166 9.24 -6.64 -8.88
N PRO A 167 9.05 -7.12 -7.63
CA PRO A 167 8.28 -8.30 -7.23
C PRO A 167 6.79 -8.05 -7.01
N TYR A 168 6.30 -6.82 -7.28
CA TYR A 168 4.88 -6.44 -7.31
C TYR A 168 4.70 -5.04 -7.90
N LEU A 169 3.49 -4.77 -8.38
CA LEU A 169 3.05 -3.43 -8.80
C LEU A 169 2.58 -2.61 -7.60
N SER A 170 1.63 -3.16 -6.83
CA SER A 170 1.05 -2.47 -5.67
C SER A 170 0.69 -3.47 -4.57
N GLN A 171 0.69 -2.98 -3.33
CA GLN A 171 0.22 -3.69 -2.16
C GLN A 171 -0.63 -2.76 -1.29
N SER A 172 -1.62 -3.33 -0.61
CA SER A 172 -2.43 -2.66 0.42
C SER A 172 -2.52 -3.56 1.64
N GLN A 173 -2.30 -3.02 2.83
CA GLN A 173 -2.33 -3.76 4.07
C GLN A 173 -3.25 -3.08 5.09
N LEU A 174 -4.24 -3.84 5.55
CA LEU A 174 -5.16 -3.46 6.62
C LEU A 174 -4.70 -4.07 7.95
N CYS A 175 -4.47 -3.24 8.95
CA CYS A 175 -4.04 -3.61 10.29
C CYS A 175 -5.13 -3.25 11.32
N TYR A 176 -5.58 -4.23 12.10
CA TYR A 176 -6.62 -4.07 13.13
C TYR A 176 -6.06 -4.43 14.51
N GLU A 177 -5.82 -3.42 15.33
CA GLU A 177 -5.17 -3.54 16.65
C GLU A 177 -6.18 -3.46 17.81
N CYS A 178 -5.69 -3.61 19.04
CA CYS A 178 -6.48 -3.44 20.27
C CYS A 178 -6.25 -2.02 20.83
N SER A 179 -7.33 -1.28 21.10
CA SER A 179 -7.25 0.13 21.52
C SER A 179 -8.53 0.56 22.25
N PRO A 180 -8.44 1.55 23.14
CA PRO A 180 -9.22 2.79 22.97
C PRO A 180 -8.33 4.04 23.24
N SER A 181 -8.54 5.23 22.68
CA SER A 181 -9.76 5.86 22.13
C SER A 181 -9.37 6.85 20.98
N PHE A 182 -10.12 7.88 20.53
CA PHE A 182 -11.51 8.31 20.79
C PHE A 182 -12.25 8.72 19.49
N SER A 183 -12.19 9.99 19.06
CA SER A 183 -13.05 10.58 18.01
C SER A 183 -12.40 11.74 17.23
N ALA A 184 -12.49 11.69 15.91
CA ALA A 184 -12.41 12.87 15.04
C ALA A 184 -13.83 13.37 14.71
N VAL A 185 -14.02 14.69 14.65
CA VAL A 185 -15.23 15.37 14.16
C VAL A 185 -14.84 16.20 12.91
N GLU A 186 -15.85 16.61 12.15
CA GLU A 186 -15.78 16.85 10.70
C GLU A 186 -14.96 18.07 10.23
N ASN A 187 -14.53 18.00 8.96
CA ASN A 187 -13.64 18.98 8.33
C ASN A 187 -14.33 20.30 7.94
N SER A 188 -14.14 21.33 8.75
CA SER A 188 -13.90 22.71 8.26
C SER A 188 -13.07 23.53 9.23
N SER A 189 -13.26 23.33 10.55
CA SER A 189 -12.42 23.92 11.60
C SER A 189 -10.97 23.42 11.57
N ASN A 190 -10.73 22.21 11.08
CA ASN A 190 -9.42 21.53 11.18
C ASN A 190 -8.26 22.31 10.53
N LEU A 191 -8.50 23.17 9.52
CA LEU A 191 -7.46 24.02 8.95
C LEU A 191 -7.13 25.23 9.83
N GLU A 192 -8.13 25.86 10.45
CA GLU A 192 -7.93 26.97 11.40
C GLU A 192 -7.31 26.44 12.70
N GLN A 193 -7.79 25.31 13.21
CA GLN A 193 -7.23 24.61 14.37
C GLN A 193 -5.79 24.13 14.12
N LEU A 194 -5.45 23.69 12.90
CA LEU A 194 -4.07 23.37 12.53
C LEU A 194 -3.19 24.63 12.49
N GLN A 195 -3.71 25.77 12.03
CA GLN A 195 -2.97 27.05 12.05
C GLN A 195 -2.73 27.55 13.47
N GLU A 196 -3.75 27.52 14.34
CA GLU A 196 -3.61 27.82 15.77
C GLU A 196 -2.61 26.89 16.45
N LEU A 197 -2.65 25.59 16.14
CA LEU A 197 -1.72 24.62 16.70
C LEU A 197 -0.27 24.87 16.26
N ILE A 198 -0.05 25.14 14.96
CA ILE A 198 1.28 25.50 14.44
C ILE A 198 1.79 26.77 15.13
N GLN A 199 0.94 27.76 15.38
CA GLN A 199 1.31 28.98 16.11
C GLN A 199 1.69 28.68 17.56
N HIS A 200 0.87 27.89 18.29
CA HIS A 200 1.17 27.48 19.67
C HIS A 200 2.48 26.69 19.82
N ILE A 201 2.78 25.80 18.86
CA ILE A 201 4.05 25.07 18.82
C ILE A 201 5.22 26.04 18.54
N SER A 202 5.03 27.00 17.63
CA SER A 202 6.06 27.98 17.25
C SER A 202 6.37 29.01 18.34
N GLU A 203 5.40 29.32 19.21
CA GLU A 203 5.54 30.24 20.34
C GLU A 203 5.94 29.54 21.66
N ALA A 204 6.06 28.21 21.66
CA ALA A 204 6.42 27.44 22.83
C ALA A 204 7.83 27.83 23.34
N LYS A 205 7.96 28.02 24.66
CA LYS A 205 9.24 28.40 25.30
C LYS A 205 10.17 27.21 25.58
N THR A 206 9.94 26.10 24.89
CA THR A 206 10.62 24.82 25.10
C THR A 206 11.04 24.22 23.77
N ASN A 207 12.17 23.53 23.79
CA ASN A 207 12.63 22.68 22.69
C ASN A 207 12.58 21.19 23.10
N ASP A 208 11.94 20.86 24.23
CA ASP A 208 11.74 19.48 24.65
C ASP A 208 10.72 18.79 23.74
N PHE A 209 11.12 17.65 23.16
CA PHE A 209 10.31 16.93 22.20
C PHE A 209 9.01 16.36 22.81
N LEU A 210 9.01 15.95 24.09
CA LEU A 210 7.79 15.45 24.74
C LEU A 210 6.82 16.58 25.07
N GLU A 211 7.31 17.74 25.49
CA GLU A 211 6.46 18.92 25.73
C GLU A 211 5.83 19.40 24.42
N LEU A 212 6.60 19.47 23.33
CA LEU A 212 6.08 19.83 22.00
C LEU A 212 5.08 18.77 21.46
N ALA A 213 5.36 17.48 21.64
CA ALA A 213 4.43 16.40 21.30
C ALA A 213 3.11 16.50 22.08
N LYS A 214 3.18 16.82 23.39
CA LYS A 214 1.98 17.04 24.23
C LYS A 214 1.18 18.28 23.79
N ILE A 215 1.85 19.37 23.42
CA ILE A 215 1.18 20.56 22.84
C ILE A 215 0.46 20.19 21.53
N ALA A 216 1.10 19.36 20.70
CA ALA A 216 0.54 18.79 19.48
C ALA A 216 -0.51 17.69 19.69
N ALA A 217 -0.79 17.29 20.94
CA ALA A 217 -1.64 16.16 21.31
C ALA A 217 -1.27 14.82 20.65
N LEU A 218 0.04 14.60 20.40
CA LEU A 218 0.59 13.41 19.76
C LEU A 218 0.95 12.31 20.77
N ASP A 219 0.69 11.06 20.39
CA ASP A 219 1.00 9.84 21.15
C ASP A 219 2.29 9.18 20.63
N LEU A 220 3.30 9.08 21.51
CA LEU A 220 4.60 8.44 21.22
C LEU A 220 4.46 7.01 20.70
N SER A 221 3.46 6.27 21.17
CA SER A 221 3.24 4.87 20.82
C SER A 221 2.56 4.67 19.45
N ARG A 222 2.18 5.76 18.76
CA ARG A 222 1.32 5.69 17.56
C ARG A 222 1.70 6.64 16.44
N ASP A 223 1.97 7.91 16.76
CA ASP A 223 1.91 9.00 15.78
C ASP A 223 3.26 9.33 15.10
N PHE A 224 4.37 8.73 15.56
CA PHE A 224 5.72 8.99 15.04
C PHE A 224 6.23 7.94 14.03
N ALA A 225 5.47 6.87 13.79
CA ALA A 225 5.81 5.84 12.81
C ALA A 225 5.79 6.40 11.38
N GLY A 226 6.83 6.10 10.60
CA GLY A 226 7.05 6.66 9.26
C GLY A 226 7.40 8.16 9.25
N GLY A 227 7.53 8.77 10.43
CA GLY A 227 7.83 10.19 10.59
C GLY A 227 9.27 10.57 10.22
N ASN A 228 9.55 11.87 10.23
CA ASN A 228 10.86 12.42 9.95
C ASN A 228 11.40 13.18 11.18
N LEU A 229 12.36 12.58 11.88
CA LEU A 229 13.05 13.13 13.05
C LEU A 229 14.54 13.40 12.75
N LEU A 230 14.88 13.65 11.48
CA LEU A 230 16.21 14.00 11.01
C LEU A 230 16.80 15.15 11.85
N GLY A 231 17.87 14.88 12.60
CA GLY A 231 18.53 15.89 13.43
C GLY A 231 17.77 16.31 14.70
N ALA A 232 16.71 15.59 15.09
CA ALA A 232 15.96 15.90 16.31
C ALA A 232 16.81 15.69 17.58
N ASN A 233 16.67 16.56 18.57
CA ASN A 233 17.22 16.31 19.90
C ASN A 233 16.22 15.48 20.71
N LEU A 234 16.59 14.23 20.99
CA LEU A 234 15.81 13.25 21.75
C LEU A 234 16.59 12.80 23.00
N SER A 235 17.64 13.54 23.39
CA SER A 235 18.54 13.13 24.47
C SER A 235 17.85 13.18 25.84
N LYS A 236 18.08 12.14 26.67
CA LYS A 236 17.50 11.95 28.02
C LYS A 236 15.97 11.83 28.06
N ILE A 237 15.35 11.52 26.92
CA ILE A 237 13.90 11.39 26.80
C ILE A 237 13.46 9.94 27.07
N ASP A 238 12.36 9.78 27.80
CA ASP A 238 11.61 8.53 27.88
C ASP A 238 10.77 8.34 26.62
N LEU A 239 11.22 7.44 25.75
CA LEU A 239 10.54 6.94 24.55
C LEU A 239 10.18 5.46 24.72
N SER A 240 9.99 4.99 25.96
CA SER A 240 9.62 3.60 26.21
C SER A 240 8.25 3.27 25.60
N GLY A 241 8.15 2.11 24.94
CA GLY A 241 6.97 1.71 24.16
C GLY A 241 6.65 2.58 22.93
N ALA A 242 7.51 3.54 22.56
CA ALA A 242 7.26 4.42 21.41
C ALA A 242 7.27 3.64 20.07
N ASN A 243 6.46 4.08 19.10
CA ASN A 243 6.42 3.50 17.77
C ASN A 243 7.16 4.39 16.77
N LEU A 244 8.41 4.00 16.50
CA LEU A 244 9.35 4.67 15.59
C LEU A 244 9.60 3.81 14.34
N CYS A 245 8.63 2.97 13.97
CA CYS A 245 8.69 2.06 12.82
C CYS A 245 8.87 2.87 11.53
N ARG A 246 9.90 2.59 10.73
CA ARG A 246 10.26 3.33 9.50
C ARG A 246 10.52 4.83 9.68
N THR A 247 10.73 5.31 10.90
CA THR A 247 11.02 6.72 11.19
C THR A 247 12.45 7.06 10.77
N ASN A 248 12.65 8.20 10.11
CA ASN A 248 13.98 8.72 9.80
C ASN A 248 14.57 9.36 11.06
N LEU A 249 15.55 8.71 11.71
CA LEU A 249 16.26 9.17 12.90
C LEU A 249 17.69 9.63 12.56
N ARG A 250 18.05 9.72 11.26
CA ARG A 250 19.41 10.02 10.84
C ARG A 250 19.91 11.34 11.44
N GLY A 251 20.95 11.24 12.25
CA GLY A 251 21.57 12.39 12.93
C GLY A 251 20.76 12.95 14.11
N ALA A 252 19.69 12.29 14.54
CA ALA A 252 19.03 12.60 15.80
C ALA A 252 19.97 12.28 16.98
N ASP A 253 19.90 13.10 18.04
CA ASP A 253 20.62 12.86 19.28
C ASP A 253 19.76 12.02 20.21
N LEU A 254 20.10 10.73 20.36
CA LEU A 254 19.45 9.77 21.26
C LEU A 254 20.27 9.52 22.54
N THR A 255 21.21 10.41 22.90
CA THR A 255 22.08 10.22 24.07
C THR A 255 21.25 10.11 25.35
N ASP A 256 21.46 9.04 26.11
CA ASP A 256 20.71 8.73 27.35
C ASP A 256 19.18 8.59 27.17
N ALA A 257 18.65 8.42 25.95
CA ALA A 257 17.22 8.17 25.73
C ALA A 257 16.82 6.75 26.14
N ASP A 258 15.67 6.59 26.80
CA ASP A 258 15.09 5.27 27.06
C ASP A 258 14.23 4.83 25.86
N LEU A 259 14.65 3.75 25.21
CA LEU A 259 13.96 3.14 24.07
C LEU A 259 13.44 1.72 24.41
N SER A 260 13.27 1.41 25.70
CA SER A 260 12.76 0.13 26.17
C SER A 260 11.40 -0.18 25.56
N GLU A 261 11.25 -1.36 24.95
CA GLU A 261 10.02 -1.79 24.25
C GLU A 261 9.63 -0.93 23.03
N ALA A 262 10.44 0.04 22.60
CA ALA A 262 10.16 0.86 21.42
C ALA A 262 10.28 0.08 20.10
N ASN A 263 9.32 0.28 19.19
CA ASN A 263 9.33 -0.34 17.87
C ASN A 263 10.17 0.49 16.89
N LEU A 264 11.42 0.12 16.69
CA LEU A 264 12.36 0.76 15.74
C LEU A 264 12.42 0.06 14.36
N SER A 265 11.43 -0.76 14.01
CA SER A 265 11.46 -1.61 12.81
C SER A 265 11.63 -0.80 11.52
N GLY A 266 12.80 -0.88 10.90
CA GLY A 266 13.10 -0.17 9.65
C GLY A 266 13.36 1.34 9.79
N ALA A 267 13.56 1.85 11.01
CA ALA A 267 14.10 3.20 11.22
C ALA A 267 15.53 3.33 10.65
N ASN A 268 15.98 4.55 10.33
CA ASN A 268 17.30 4.82 9.72
C ASN A 268 18.09 5.99 10.34
#